data_AF-A0A7Y6IXP2-F1
#
_entry.id   AF-A0A7Y6IXP2-F1
#
_cell.length_a   1.000
_cell.length_b   1.000
_cell.length_c   1.000
_cell.angle_alpha   90.00
_cell.angle_beta   90.00
_cell.angle_gamma   90.00
#
_symmetry.space_group_name_H-M   'P 1'
#
loop_
_entity.id
_entity.type
_entity.pdbx_description
1 polymer ?
#
loop_
_entity_poly.entity_id
_entity_poly.type
_entity_poly.pdbx_seq_one_letter_code
_entity_poly.pdbx_strand_id
1 'polypeptide(L)'
;MADRFSWDDRWQIEQDVNAAIGMLRDWRDVEENLGPGGPSLYAAHLHPWVWGAAATFWDAGHYREAVAQAARSISAHTQSKLGRTDISEGNLLKQAFSKEDPKPGAPRLRFPGDRNTETWRSRQEGAVAFAFGCYTGIRNVATHEHTLDWDEQEAFEYLAAFSVLARWVDECMVESIAGP
;
A
#
# COMPACT_ATOMS: atom_id res chain seq x y z
N MET A 1 41.10 12.31 -37.33
CA MET A 1 40.09 11.53 -36.59
C MET A 1 38.74 11.85 -37.20
N ALA A 2 38.33 11.09 -38.23
CA ALA A 2 37.05 11.25 -38.88
C ALA A 2 36.21 9.99 -38.66
N ASP A 3 35.03 10.27 -38.11
CA ASP A 3 33.80 9.52 -37.90
C ASP A 3 33.76 8.01 -38.22
N ARG A 4 33.38 7.22 -37.21
CA ARG A 4 33.30 5.75 -37.23
C ARG A 4 31.82 5.34 -37.17
N PHE A 5 31.02 5.85 -38.10
CA PHE A 5 29.60 5.51 -38.23
C PHE A 5 29.31 5.11 -39.68
N SER A 6 29.08 3.81 -39.90
CA SER A 6 28.79 3.24 -41.22
C SER A 6 27.37 3.57 -41.66
N TRP A 7 27.12 3.57 -42.98
CA TRP A 7 25.77 3.61 -43.53
C TRP A 7 24.95 2.37 -43.12
N ASP A 8 25.61 1.24 -42.90
CA ASP A 8 24.98 0.01 -42.40
C ASP A 8 24.51 0.17 -40.94
N ASP A 9 25.26 0.91 -40.12
CA ASP A 9 24.88 1.22 -38.74
C ASP A 9 23.63 2.12 -38.72
N ARG A 10 23.51 3.05 -39.67
CA ARG A 10 22.31 3.90 -39.81
C ARG A 10 21.08 3.09 -40.20
N TRP A 11 21.22 2.18 -41.16
CA TRP A 11 20.09 1.36 -41.61
C TRP A 11 19.59 0.41 -40.52
N GLN A 12 20.51 -0.21 -39.76
CA GLN A 12 20.14 -1.06 -38.64
C GLN A 12 19.43 -0.26 -37.54
N ILE A 13 19.94 0.93 -37.20
CA ILE A 13 19.30 1.81 -36.21
C ILE A 13 17.92 2.25 -36.68
N GLU A 14 17.75 2.58 -37.96
CA GLU A 14 16.45 2.91 -38.53
C GLU A 14 15.47 1.73 -38.45
N GLN A 15 15.93 0.50 -38.71
CA GLN A 15 15.11 -0.70 -38.54
C GLN A 15 14.67 -0.90 -37.09
N ASP A 16 15.62 -0.82 -36.15
CA ASP A 16 15.37 -1.03 -34.72
C ASP A 16 14.43 0.05 -34.15
N VAL A 17 14.60 1.30 -34.57
CA VAL A 17 13.71 2.42 -34.18
C VAL A 17 12.31 2.22 -34.75
N ASN A 18 12.17 1.82 -36.03
CA ASN A 18 10.86 1.58 -36.62
C ASN A 18 10.16 0.38 -35.97
N ALA A 19 10.89 -0.68 -35.62
CA ALA A 19 10.35 -1.81 -34.89
C ALA A 19 9.88 -1.40 -33.48
N ALA A 20 10.68 -0.63 -32.74
CA ALA A 20 10.30 -0.11 -31.43
C ALA A 20 9.06 0.81 -31.50
N ILE A 21 8.99 1.69 -32.51
CA ILE A 21 7.81 2.53 -32.74
C ILE A 21 6.58 1.67 -33.06
N GLY A 22 6.74 0.61 -33.86
CA GLY A 22 5.67 -0.36 -34.14
C GLY A 22 5.15 -1.01 -32.85
N MET A 23 6.05 -1.56 -32.02
CA MET A 23 5.69 -2.19 -30.75
C MET A 23 4.98 -1.23 -29.79
N LEU A 24 5.42 0.03 -29.70
CA LEU A 24 4.76 1.04 -28.86
C LEU A 24 3.36 1.41 -29.37
N ARG A 25 3.16 1.45 -30.70
CA ARG A 25 1.84 1.69 -31.29
C ARG A 25 0.91 0.51 -31.05
N ASP A 26 1.40 -0.71 -31.28
CA ASP A 26 0.63 -1.92 -31.02
C ASP A 26 0.23 -2.01 -29.54
N TRP A 27 1.13 -1.66 -28.62
CA TRP A 27 0.81 -1.64 -27.19
C TRP A 27 -0.26 -0.61 -26.84
N ARG A 28 -0.19 0.60 -27.43
CA ARG A 28 -1.23 1.62 -27.25
C ARG A 28 -2.56 1.20 -27.86
N ASP A 29 -2.54 0.59 -29.05
CA ASP A 29 -3.76 0.12 -29.72
C ASP A 29 -4.39 -1.05 -28.96
N VAL A 30 -3.59 -1.92 -28.35
CA VAL A 30 -4.05 -2.97 -27.43
C VAL A 30 -4.64 -2.35 -26.17
N GLU A 31 -4.01 -1.34 -25.57
CA GLU A 31 -4.54 -0.67 -24.37
C GLU A 31 -5.85 0.09 -24.68
N GLU A 32 -5.94 0.78 -25.81
CA GLU A 32 -7.13 1.53 -26.24
C GLU A 32 -8.30 0.62 -26.67
N ASN A 33 -8.03 -0.51 -27.33
CA ASN A 33 -9.08 -1.36 -27.92
C ASN A 33 -9.36 -2.65 -27.14
N LEU A 34 -8.39 -3.16 -26.38
CA LEU A 34 -8.45 -4.43 -25.66
C LEU A 34 -8.15 -4.29 -24.16
N GLY A 35 -7.68 -3.12 -23.71
CA GLY A 35 -7.56 -2.81 -22.29
C GLY A 35 -8.93 -2.81 -21.63
N PRO A 36 -9.05 -3.24 -20.36
CA PRO A 36 -10.30 -3.03 -19.63
C PRO A 36 -10.59 -1.52 -19.63
N GLY A 37 -11.79 -1.11 -20.04
CA GLY A 37 -12.17 0.31 -20.24
C GLY A 37 -12.32 1.12 -18.94
N GLY A 38 -11.37 1.01 -18.01
CA GLY A 38 -11.35 1.63 -16.69
C GLY A 38 -9.94 1.99 -16.23
N PRO A 39 -9.81 2.68 -15.08
CA PRO A 39 -8.51 3.11 -14.58
C PRO A 39 -7.62 1.94 -14.14
N SER A 40 -6.33 2.00 -14.49
CA SER A 40 -5.32 1.04 -14.04
C SER A 40 -4.82 1.36 -12.63
N LEU A 41 -4.73 0.35 -11.77
CA LEU A 41 -4.09 0.46 -10.45
C LEU A 41 -2.68 -0.15 -10.52
N TYR A 42 -1.67 0.70 -10.41
CA TYR A 42 -0.28 0.27 -10.44
C TYR A 42 0.26 0.04 -9.02
N ALA A 43 0.99 -1.06 -8.82
CA ALA A 43 1.59 -1.39 -7.52
C ALA A 43 2.48 -0.27 -6.96
N ALA A 44 3.25 0.38 -7.85
CA ALA A 44 4.09 1.52 -7.53
C ALA A 44 3.30 2.77 -7.05
N HIS A 45 1.99 2.83 -7.27
CA HIS A 45 1.12 3.91 -6.79
C HIS A 45 0.41 3.58 -5.46
N LEU A 46 0.64 2.40 -4.88
CA LEU A 46 0.21 2.11 -3.52
C LEU A 46 0.95 3.00 -2.52
N HIS A 47 0.42 3.08 -1.28
CA HIS A 47 1.04 3.88 -0.23
C HIS A 47 2.53 3.49 -0.03
N PRO A 48 3.47 4.45 0.12
CA PRO A 48 4.90 4.14 0.21
C PRO A 48 5.26 3.14 1.31
N TRP A 49 4.57 3.21 2.45
CA TRP A 49 4.77 2.25 3.56
C TRP A 49 4.41 0.81 3.18
N VAL A 50 3.49 0.63 2.22
CA VAL A 50 3.04 -0.68 1.75
C VAL A 50 3.98 -1.17 0.66
N TRP A 51 4.08 -0.43 -0.45
CA TRP A 51 4.86 -0.88 -1.60
C TRP A 51 6.35 -0.99 -1.27
N GLY A 52 6.90 -0.02 -0.53
CA GLY A 52 8.31 -0.04 -0.13
C GLY A 52 8.70 -1.27 0.71
N ALA A 53 7.77 -1.84 1.47
CA ALA A 53 8.01 -3.05 2.26
C ALA A 53 7.69 -4.34 1.49
N ALA A 54 6.79 -4.28 0.50
CA ALA A 54 6.33 -5.43 -0.27
C ALA A 54 7.21 -5.74 -1.49
N ALA A 55 7.77 -4.72 -2.16
CA ALA A 55 8.36 -4.81 -3.49
C ALA A 55 9.39 -5.94 -3.64
N THR A 56 10.35 -6.05 -2.72
CA THR A 56 11.39 -7.09 -2.78
C THR A 56 10.84 -8.52 -2.76
N PHE A 57 9.76 -8.75 -1.99
CA PHE A 57 9.12 -10.05 -1.92
C PHE A 57 8.22 -10.29 -3.13
N TRP A 58 7.55 -9.23 -3.59
CA TRP A 58 6.73 -9.25 -4.80
C TRP A 58 7.53 -9.66 -6.03
N ASP A 59 8.68 -9.01 -6.26
CA ASP A 59 9.56 -9.28 -7.40
C ASP A 59 10.14 -10.70 -7.37
N ALA A 60 10.21 -11.31 -6.18
CA ALA A 60 10.63 -12.69 -5.97
C ALA A 60 9.48 -13.70 -6.08
N GLY A 61 8.24 -13.27 -6.35
CA GLY A 61 7.05 -14.13 -6.41
C GLY A 61 6.53 -14.59 -5.04
N HIS A 62 7.00 -13.99 -3.94
CA HIS A 62 6.59 -14.31 -2.58
C HIS A 62 5.46 -13.37 -2.14
N TYR A 63 4.29 -13.52 -2.77
CA TYR A 63 3.17 -12.58 -2.61
C TYR A 63 2.59 -12.56 -1.18
N ARG A 64 2.48 -13.72 -0.53
CA ARG A 64 2.02 -13.82 0.86
C ARG A 64 2.97 -13.09 1.81
N GLU A 65 4.28 -13.29 1.66
CA GLU A 65 5.31 -12.58 2.41
C GLU A 65 5.22 -11.07 2.15
N ALA A 66 5.03 -10.65 0.90
CA ALA A 66 4.92 -9.24 0.53
C ALA A 66 3.80 -8.54 1.32
N VAL A 67 2.63 -9.16 1.40
CA VAL A 67 1.50 -8.66 2.21
C VAL A 67 1.82 -8.66 3.72
N ALA A 68 2.44 -9.73 4.22
CA ALA A 68 2.83 -9.81 5.64
C ALA A 68 3.85 -8.72 6.02
N GLN A 69 4.71 -8.31 5.10
CA GLN A 69 5.70 -7.24 5.29
C GLN A 69 5.06 -5.86 5.23
N ALA A 70 4.14 -5.63 4.28
CA ALA A 70 3.35 -4.40 4.22
C ALA A 70 2.58 -4.15 5.53
N ALA A 71 1.93 -5.19 6.08
CA ALA A 71 1.22 -5.06 7.35
C ALA A 71 2.17 -4.71 8.51
N ARG A 72 3.32 -5.38 8.61
CA ARG A 72 4.34 -5.06 9.63
C ARG A 72 4.85 -3.62 9.52
N SER A 73 5.08 -3.15 8.30
CA SER A 73 5.49 -1.77 8.02
C SER A 73 4.46 -0.76 8.52
N ILE A 74 3.16 -0.97 8.25
CA ILE A 74 2.09 -0.10 8.76
C ILE A 74 2.07 -0.05 10.29
N SER A 75 2.20 -1.21 10.96
CA SER A 75 2.27 -1.25 12.42
C SER A 75 3.46 -0.43 12.94
N ALA A 76 4.65 -0.59 12.36
CA ALA A 76 5.85 0.14 12.77
C ALA A 76 5.72 1.66 12.56
N HIS A 77 5.22 2.09 11.39
CA HIS A 77 4.95 3.50 11.14
C HIS A 77 3.90 4.07 12.08
N THR A 78 2.86 3.29 12.42
CA THR A 78 1.84 3.72 13.39
C THR A 78 2.42 3.88 14.79
N GLN A 79 3.24 2.94 15.24
CA GLN A 79 3.97 3.05 16.53
C GLN A 79 4.83 4.30 16.57
N SER A 80 5.61 4.54 15.51
CA SER A 80 6.43 5.74 15.37
C SER A 80 5.60 7.01 15.42
N LYS A 81 4.46 7.05 14.72
CA LYS A 81 3.57 8.20 14.69
C LYS A 81 2.94 8.49 16.06
N LEU A 82 2.59 7.44 16.79
CA LEU A 82 2.01 7.55 18.14
C LEU A 82 3.07 7.73 19.24
N GLY A 83 4.36 7.58 18.92
CA GLY A 83 5.42 7.61 19.93
C GLY A 83 5.31 6.51 20.99
N ARG A 84 4.75 5.33 20.63
CA ARG A 84 4.59 4.20 21.56
C ARG A 84 4.92 2.87 20.88
N THR A 85 5.49 1.94 21.63
CA THR A 85 5.96 0.62 21.14
C THR A 85 5.50 -0.56 22.00
N ASP A 86 4.68 -0.31 23.02
CA ASP A 86 4.20 -1.31 23.99
C ASP A 86 3.17 -2.30 23.42
N ILE A 87 2.48 -1.91 22.34
CA ILE A 87 1.51 -2.73 21.61
C ILE A 87 1.77 -2.66 20.10
N SER A 88 1.40 -3.71 19.39
CA SER A 88 1.61 -3.82 17.93
C SER A 88 0.36 -4.31 17.20
N GLU A 89 0.42 -4.25 15.87
CA GLU A 89 -0.49 -4.92 14.94
C GLU A 89 -1.96 -4.52 15.12
N GLY A 90 -2.90 -5.47 15.02
CA GLY A 90 -4.33 -5.19 15.09
C GLY A 90 -4.74 -4.53 16.42
N ASN A 91 -4.09 -4.88 17.53
CA ASN A 91 -4.36 -4.27 18.83
C ASN A 91 -3.91 -2.82 18.90
N LEU A 92 -2.74 -2.51 18.32
CA LEU A 92 -2.26 -1.13 18.17
C LEU A 92 -3.28 -0.30 17.39
N LEU A 93 -3.70 -0.77 16.20
CA LEU A 93 -4.59 0.03 15.36
C LEU A 93 -6.00 0.17 15.95
N LYS A 94 -6.51 -0.89 16.59
CA LYS A 94 -7.79 -0.84 17.32
C LYS A 94 -7.76 0.22 18.42
N GLN A 95 -6.67 0.28 19.20
CA GLN A 95 -6.52 1.32 20.23
C GLN A 95 -6.29 2.69 19.61
N ALA A 96 -5.47 2.79 18.57
CA ALA A 96 -5.13 4.04 17.90
C ALA A 96 -6.38 4.74 17.37
N PHE A 97 -7.25 4.02 16.66
CA PHE A 97 -8.48 4.57 16.09
C PHE A 97 -9.67 4.58 17.08
N SER A 98 -9.53 4.09 18.31
CA SER A 98 -10.64 4.08 19.27
C SER A 98 -11.17 5.49 19.52
N LYS A 99 -12.50 5.66 19.54
CA LYS A 99 -13.17 6.93 19.87
C LYS A 99 -12.98 7.37 21.32
N GLU A 100 -12.53 6.49 22.21
CA GLU A 100 -12.22 6.83 23.59
C GLU A 100 -11.20 7.96 23.66
N ASP A 101 -11.28 8.76 24.72
CA ASP A 101 -10.31 9.80 25.01
C ASP A 101 -8.89 9.22 25.15
N PRO A 102 -7.86 9.98 24.75
CA PRO A 102 -6.47 9.59 24.96
C PRO A 102 -6.19 9.39 26.46
N LYS A 103 -5.32 8.43 26.77
CA LYS A 103 -4.83 8.16 28.14
C LYS A 103 -3.32 8.45 28.17
N PRO A 104 -2.70 8.71 29.34
CA PRO A 104 -1.25 8.86 29.42
C PRO A 104 -0.55 7.63 28.82
N GLY A 105 0.42 7.86 27.92
CA GLY A 105 1.12 6.78 27.21
C GLY A 105 0.27 6.05 26.14
N ALA A 106 -0.99 6.43 25.95
CA ALA A 106 -1.88 5.85 24.97
C ALA A 106 -2.59 6.95 24.15
N PRO A 107 -1.86 7.64 23.25
CA PRO A 107 -2.43 8.57 22.29
C PRO A 107 -3.41 7.90 21.30
N ARG A 108 -4.15 8.73 20.58
CA ARG A 108 -5.18 8.33 19.60
C ARG A 108 -4.95 9.02 18.25
N LEU A 109 -5.33 8.33 17.19
CA LEU A 109 -5.44 8.88 15.84
C LEU A 109 -6.84 9.45 15.64
N ARG A 110 -6.91 10.67 15.12
CA ARG A 110 -8.16 11.37 14.80
C ARG A 110 -8.15 11.81 13.35
N PHE A 111 -9.19 11.43 12.61
CA PHE A 111 -9.42 12.04 11.30
C PHE A 111 -9.64 13.54 11.45
N PRO A 112 -9.19 14.36 10.48
CA PRO A 112 -9.53 15.77 10.45
C PRO A 112 -11.05 15.97 10.30
N GLY A 113 -11.56 17.09 10.82
CA GLY A 113 -12.97 17.49 10.73
C GLY A 113 -13.69 17.58 12.08
N ASP A 114 -15.00 17.81 12.03
CA ASP A 114 -15.85 17.99 13.21
C ASP A 114 -16.32 16.64 13.79
N ARG A 115 -15.83 16.35 15.00
CA ARG A 115 -16.11 15.13 15.77
C ARG A 115 -17.58 14.99 16.20
N ASN A 116 -18.34 16.09 16.16
CA ASN A 116 -19.75 16.08 16.53
C ASN A 116 -20.66 15.58 15.40
N THR A 117 -20.14 15.45 14.18
CA THR A 117 -20.89 14.94 13.03
C THR A 117 -20.98 13.42 13.06
N GLU A 118 -22.09 12.88 12.55
CA GLU A 118 -22.28 11.44 12.40
C GLU A 118 -21.25 10.85 11.41
N THR A 119 -21.00 11.53 10.29
CA THR A 119 -20.02 11.11 9.29
C THR A 119 -18.63 10.91 9.88
N TRP A 120 -18.16 11.83 10.75
CA TRP A 120 -16.87 11.67 11.42
C TRP A 120 -16.85 10.45 12.34
N ARG A 121 -17.89 10.25 13.16
CA ARG A 121 -17.99 9.10 14.08
C ARG A 121 -18.01 7.78 13.32
N SER A 122 -18.80 7.70 12.26
CA SER A 122 -18.88 6.51 11.39
C SER A 122 -17.56 6.22 10.70
N ARG A 123 -16.84 7.25 10.22
CA ARG A 123 -15.49 7.08 9.65
C ARG A 123 -14.50 6.56 10.68
N GLN A 124 -14.52 7.10 11.90
CA GLN A 124 -13.64 6.68 12.99
C GLN A 124 -13.93 5.22 13.39
N GLU A 125 -15.20 4.82 13.49
CA GLU A 125 -15.60 3.43 13.76
C GLU A 125 -15.22 2.49 12.61
N GLY A 126 -15.46 2.91 11.37
CA GLY A 126 -15.08 2.18 10.17
C GLY A 126 -13.58 1.91 10.12
N ALA A 127 -12.74 2.88 10.52
CA ALA A 127 -11.29 2.69 10.61
C ALA A 127 -10.90 1.62 11.62
N VAL A 128 -11.55 1.57 12.79
CA VAL A 128 -11.34 0.49 13.77
C VAL A 128 -11.70 -0.88 13.18
N ALA A 129 -12.87 -0.99 12.57
CA ALA A 129 -13.37 -2.25 12.02
C ALA A 129 -12.50 -2.73 10.85
N PHE A 130 -12.16 -1.83 9.94
CA PHE A 130 -11.32 -2.13 8.78
C PHE A 130 -9.90 -2.52 9.18
N ALA A 131 -9.27 -1.77 10.09
CA ALA A 131 -7.96 -2.09 10.61
C ALA A 131 -7.94 -3.46 11.29
N PHE A 132 -8.96 -3.75 12.10
CA PHE A 132 -9.10 -5.05 12.75
C PHE A 132 -9.25 -6.16 11.71
N GLY A 133 -10.14 -6.01 10.73
CA GLY A 133 -10.36 -6.98 9.65
C GLY A 133 -9.11 -7.24 8.80
N CYS A 134 -8.35 -6.19 8.45
CA CYS A 134 -7.09 -6.35 7.70
C CYS A 134 -6.08 -7.18 8.50
N TYR A 135 -5.95 -6.95 9.80
CA TYR A 135 -4.97 -7.68 10.60
C TYR A 135 -5.42 -9.10 10.95
N THR A 136 -6.67 -9.30 11.34
CA THR A 136 -7.17 -10.62 11.73
C THR A 136 -7.49 -11.52 10.55
N GLY A 137 -8.06 -10.96 9.48
CA GLY A 137 -8.49 -11.71 8.30
C GLY A 137 -7.40 -11.89 7.24
N ILE A 138 -6.47 -10.94 7.12
CA ILE A 138 -5.45 -10.99 6.05
C ILE A 138 -4.07 -11.25 6.64
N ARG A 139 -3.54 -10.34 7.46
CA ARG A 139 -2.15 -10.46 7.97
C ARG A 139 -1.93 -11.74 8.76
N ASN A 140 -2.87 -12.11 9.64
CA ASN A 140 -2.72 -13.29 10.47
C ASN A 140 -2.70 -14.57 9.62
N VAL A 141 -3.54 -14.64 8.60
CA VAL A 141 -3.51 -15.74 7.62
C VAL A 141 -2.16 -15.75 6.90
N ALA A 142 -1.68 -14.60 6.43
CA ALA A 142 -0.37 -14.48 5.77
C ALA A 142 0.81 -14.98 6.63
N THR A 143 0.69 -14.88 7.96
CA THR A 143 1.76 -15.16 8.92
C THR A 143 1.67 -16.57 9.51
N HIS A 144 0.47 -17.12 9.69
CA HIS A 144 0.26 -18.38 10.39
C HIS A 144 -0.07 -19.55 9.47
N GLU A 145 -0.61 -19.30 8.28
CA GLU A 145 -0.98 -20.34 7.33
C GLU A 145 0.09 -20.48 6.24
N HIS A 146 1.14 -21.24 6.53
CA HIS A 146 2.29 -21.40 5.62
C HIS A 146 2.01 -22.29 4.40
N THR A 147 0.89 -23.00 4.38
CA THR A 147 0.49 -23.88 3.26
C THR A 147 -0.42 -23.19 2.25
N LEU A 148 -0.84 -21.96 2.54
CA LEU A 148 -1.62 -21.13 1.63
C LEU A 148 -0.64 -20.31 0.77
N ASP A 149 -0.69 -20.57 -0.54
CA ASP A 149 -0.08 -19.70 -1.54
C ASP A 149 -1.18 -18.80 -2.11
N TRP A 150 -0.91 -17.50 -2.12
CA TRP A 150 -1.78 -16.51 -2.76
C TRP A 150 -1.32 -16.29 -4.18
N ASP A 151 -2.28 -16.21 -5.09
CA ASP A 151 -1.97 -15.71 -6.42
C ASP A 151 -1.67 -14.21 -6.40
N GLU A 152 -1.13 -13.71 -7.51
CA GLU A 152 -0.72 -12.32 -7.64
C GLU A 152 -1.90 -11.36 -7.43
N GLN A 153 -3.06 -11.67 -7.99
CA GLN A 153 -4.22 -10.79 -7.97
C GLN A 153 -4.80 -10.66 -6.55
N GLU A 154 -5.00 -11.78 -5.86
CA GLU A 154 -5.49 -11.81 -4.49
C GLU A 154 -4.55 -11.04 -3.55
N ALA A 155 -3.25 -11.28 -3.65
CA ALA A 155 -2.27 -10.55 -2.85
C ALA A 155 -2.24 -9.06 -3.19
N PHE A 156 -2.44 -8.69 -4.46
CA PHE A 156 -2.53 -7.29 -4.88
C PHE A 156 -3.71 -6.58 -4.21
N GLU A 157 -4.87 -7.22 -4.16
CA GLU A 157 -6.07 -6.71 -3.50
C GLU A 157 -5.83 -6.49 -2.00
N TYR A 158 -5.12 -7.41 -1.35
CA TYR A 158 -4.70 -7.24 0.03
C TYR A 158 -3.74 -6.07 0.23
N LEU A 159 -2.75 -5.89 -0.65
CA LEU A 159 -1.88 -4.72 -0.61
C LEU A 159 -2.68 -3.42 -0.84
N ALA A 160 -3.69 -3.43 -1.71
CA ALA A 160 -4.58 -2.29 -1.91
C ALA A 160 -5.38 -1.96 -0.64
N ALA A 161 -5.91 -2.96 0.07
CA ALA A 161 -6.58 -2.77 1.36
C ALA A 161 -5.63 -2.15 2.41
N PHE A 162 -4.41 -2.68 2.53
CA PHE A 162 -3.39 -2.11 3.41
C PHE A 162 -2.97 -0.69 2.99
N SER A 163 -2.98 -0.37 1.70
CA SER A 163 -2.71 0.97 1.17
C SER A 163 -3.76 2.00 1.61
N VAL A 164 -5.04 1.60 1.65
CA VAL A 164 -6.11 2.43 2.24
C VAL A 164 -5.86 2.65 3.73
N LEU A 165 -5.53 1.59 4.48
CA LEU A 165 -5.28 1.69 5.91
C LEU A 165 -4.08 2.59 6.24
N ALA A 166 -2.98 2.45 5.49
CA ALA A 166 -1.80 3.28 5.64
C ALA A 166 -2.12 4.76 5.43
N ARG A 167 -2.91 5.09 4.39
CA ARG A 167 -3.38 6.45 4.13
C ARG A 167 -4.23 7.01 5.26
N TRP A 168 -5.09 6.19 5.86
CA TRP A 168 -5.90 6.60 7.02
C TRP A 168 -5.04 6.87 8.27
N VAL A 169 -4.00 6.08 8.49
CA VAL A 169 -3.03 6.37 9.56
C VAL A 169 -2.31 7.67 9.26
N ASP A 170 -1.85 7.88 8.02
CA ASP A 170 -1.06 9.04 7.62
C ASP A 170 -1.84 10.36 7.68
N GLU A 171 -3.11 10.37 7.28
CA GLU A 171 -3.94 11.59 7.33
C GLU A 171 -4.41 11.97 8.75
N CYS A 172 -4.42 11.02 9.69
CA CYS A 172 -4.87 11.27 11.05
C CYS A 172 -3.90 12.16 11.84
N MET A 173 -4.46 13.01 12.70
CA MET A 173 -3.70 13.75 13.71
C MET A 173 -3.56 12.94 14.99
N VAL A 174 -2.45 13.13 15.70
CA VAL A 174 -2.21 12.48 16.99
C VAL A 174 -2.80 13.35 18.10
N GLU A 175 -3.77 12.79 18.82
CA GLU A 175 -4.34 13.36 20.03
C GLU A 175 -3.70 12.67 21.24
N SER A 176 -3.06 13.44 22.11
CA SER A 176 -2.39 12.93 23.30
C SER A 176 -2.72 13.81 24.50
N ILE A 177 -2.61 13.24 25.70
CA ILE A 177 -2.58 14.00 26.94
C ILE A 177 -1.22 13.80 27.59
N ALA A 178 -0.67 14.87 28.15
CA ALA A 178 0.57 14.79 28.91
C ALA A 178 0.38 13.80 30.08
N GLY A 179 1.37 12.95 30.30
CA GLY A 179 1.44 12.19 31.54
C GLY A 179 1.64 13.15 32.73
N PRO A 180 1.25 12.72 33.94
CA PRO A 180 1.64 13.43 35.15
C PRO A 180 3.17 13.55 35.28
#